data_AF-A0A534PTN5-F1
#
_entry.id   AF-A0A534PTN5-F1
#
_cell.length_a   1.000
_cell.length_b   1.000
_cell.length_c   1.000
_cell.angle_alpha   90.00
_cell.angle_beta   90.00
_cell.angle_gamma   90.00
#
_symmetry.space_group_name_H-M   'P 1'
#
loop_
_entity.id
_entity.type
_entity.pdbx_description
1 polymer ?
#
loop_
_entity_poly.entity_id
_entity_poly.type
_entity_poly.pdbx_seq_one_letter_code
_entity_poly.pdbx_strand_id
1 'polypeptide(L)'
;MPPSPDSTLTAEDQAARAVEGRLLEVAHRFDQGLRERVTRLLLACAEGILKLAELALVRHEADEEQGGHTLALWEELAPVMGETVQHVNDIIATAQENFPAPPGKDAPDDLDQAFGPGSAEQPPVAEPVLSTEQEIAKLVSAVTGGMRHDVAHLGERLRNPTVMTDPWHLISDLLEFRGRMRAGLGELIYQICSFVAEVDRGDVIPGYASELEESILVRQATTNLAFVFRAHSKRVAAANDERILPALEDALKDLHAFSRTRALPSLRTSDKRIFLETRAQLYQLVRVTPPKTREIKNMVENLARFLDSMSVVSRRENLRLHDRAQLARAGRSLENAQANLERPELARAELADAARAVASLYGRDVQLDAYLRAQRHFPVEWLHEPEVAAEIERFGALLAAVSPP
;
A
#
# COMPACT_ATOMS: atom_id res chain seq x y z
N MET A 1 7.38 -41.90 14.49
CA MET A 1 7.16 -41.18 13.23
C MET A 1 8.05 -39.95 13.26
N PRO A 2 8.96 -39.75 12.30
CA PRO A 2 9.68 -38.49 12.20
C PRO A 2 8.68 -37.40 11.78
N PRO A 3 8.81 -36.15 12.29
CA PRO A 3 7.98 -35.05 11.83
C PRO A 3 8.25 -34.80 10.33
N SER A 4 7.20 -34.58 9.55
CA SER A 4 7.31 -34.21 8.14
C SER A 4 8.17 -32.94 7.98
N PRO A 5 9.00 -32.84 6.92
CA PRO A 5 9.95 -31.74 6.72
C PRO A 5 9.31 -30.36 6.46
N ASP A 6 7.97 -30.25 6.43
CA ASP A 6 7.26 -28.98 6.20
C ASP A 6 7.00 -28.15 7.48
N SER A 7 7.47 -28.57 8.65
CA SER A 7 7.12 -27.91 9.93
C SER A 7 7.99 -26.72 10.37
N THR A 8 8.88 -26.19 9.52
CA THR A 8 9.85 -25.13 9.91
C THR A 8 9.77 -23.83 9.11
N LEU A 9 8.79 -23.66 8.23
CA LEU A 9 8.67 -22.48 7.40
C LEU A 9 7.95 -21.34 8.12
N THR A 10 8.42 -20.11 7.94
CA THR A 10 7.71 -18.93 8.44
C THR A 10 6.36 -18.76 7.72
N ALA A 11 5.45 -17.97 8.28
CA ALA A 11 4.16 -17.68 7.63
C ALA A 11 4.36 -17.02 6.25
N GLU A 12 5.41 -16.20 6.11
CA GLU A 12 5.78 -15.55 4.85
C GLU A 12 6.25 -16.56 3.81
N ASP A 13 7.11 -17.52 4.22
CA ASP A 13 7.58 -18.59 3.34
C ASP A 13 6.43 -19.51 2.88
N GLN A 14 5.47 -19.78 3.78
CA GLN A 14 4.28 -20.57 3.44
C GLN A 14 3.39 -19.84 2.43
N ALA A 15 3.19 -18.53 2.62
CA ALA A 15 2.43 -17.71 1.67
C ALA A 15 3.13 -17.63 0.31
N ALA A 16 4.45 -17.45 0.28
CA ALA A 16 5.24 -17.44 -0.95
C ALA A 16 5.13 -18.77 -1.71
N ARG A 17 5.23 -19.91 -1.01
CA ARG A 17 5.03 -21.24 -1.61
C ARG A 17 3.62 -21.47 -2.13
N ALA A 18 2.60 -20.97 -1.43
CA ALA A 18 1.22 -21.07 -1.88
C ALA A 18 1.02 -20.32 -3.21
N VAL A 19 1.57 -19.11 -3.31
CA VAL A 19 1.56 -18.32 -4.55
C VAL A 19 2.32 -19.05 -5.66
N GLU A 20 3.52 -19.58 -5.39
CA GLU A 20 4.29 -20.35 -6.37
C GLU A 20 3.50 -21.56 -6.91
N GLY A 21 2.88 -22.34 -6.02
CA GLY A 21 2.02 -23.46 -6.40
C GLY A 21 0.86 -23.01 -7.28
N ARG A 22 0.23 -21.88 -6.95
CA ARG A 22 -0.85 -21.30 -7.75
C ARG A 22 -0.39 -20.84 -9.13
N LEU A 23 0.79 -20.23 -9.23
CA LEU A 23 1.37 -19.82 -10.51
C LEU A 23 1.63 -21.03 -11.41
N LEU A 24 2.12 -22.14 -10.85
CA LEU A 24 2.30 -23.39 -11.59
C LEU A 24 0.96 -23.94 -12.09
N GLU A 25 -0.08 -23.99 -11.24
CA GLU A 25 -1.42 -24.43 -11.64
C GLU A 25 -1.98 -23.60 -12.81
N VAL A 26 -1.83 -22.28 -12.76
CA VAL A 26 -2.29 -21.37 -13.81
C VAL A 26 -1.47 -21.58 -15.09
N ALA A 27 -0.14 -21.69 -14.97
CA ALA A 27 0.74 -21.91 -16.12
C ALA A 27 0.40 -23.21 -16.88
N HIS A 28 -0.04 -24.27 -16.19
CA HIS A 28 -0.45 -25.52 -16.83
C HIS A 28 -1.65 -25.38 -17.77
N ARG A 29 -2.47 -24.33 -17.62
CA ARG A 29 -3.63 -24.05 -18.48
C ARG A 29 -3.25 -23.47 -19.84
N PHE A 30 -2.01 -23.00 -20.01
CA PHE A 30 -1.50 -22.58 -21.32
C PHE A 30 -1.20 -23.77 -22.23
N ASP A 31 -1.22 -23.48 -23.53
CA ASP A 31 -0.81 -24.42 -24.57
C ASP A 31 0.63 -24.91 -24.37
N GLN A 32 0.92 -26.12 -24.84
CA GLN A 32 2.20 -26.79 -24.62
C GLN A 32 3.41 -25.94 -25.07
N GLY A 33 3.28 -25.16 -26.16
CA GLY A 33 4.34 -24.29 -26.66
C GLY A 33 4.60 -23.02 -25.81
N LEU A 34 3.62 -22.58 -25.01
CA LEU A 34 3.73 -21.40 -24.15
C LEU A 34 3.99 -21.74 -22.68
N ARG A 35 3.52 -22.90 -22.22
CA ARG A 35 3.56 -23.32 -20.82
C ARG A 35 4.94 -23.17 -20.19
N GLU A 36 5.98 -23.68 -20.83
CA GLU A 36 7.35 -23.62 -20.27
C GLU A 36 7.86 -22.17 -20.16
N ARG A 37 7.63 -21.36 -21.20
CA ARG A 37 8.07 -19.95 -21.25
C ARG A 37 7.33 -19.09 -20.23
N VAL A 38 6.01 -19.27 -20.13
CA VAL A 38 5.17 -18.60 -19.11
C VAL A 38 5.59 -19.02 -17.71
N THR A 39 5.82 -20.33 -17.48
CA THR A 39 6.26 -20.82 -16.17
C THR A 39 7.56 -20.16 -15.74
N ARG A 40 8.58 -20.14 -16.62
CA ARG A 40 9.87 -19.50 -16.33
C ARG A 40 9.71 -18.01 -16.02
N LEU A 41 8.91 -17.30 -16.81
CA LEU A 41 8.65 -15.87 -16.61
C LEU A 41 7.96 -15.61 -15.27
N LEU A 42 6.86 -16.31 -14.98
CA LEU A 42 6.08 -16.12 -13.75
C LEU A 42 6.93 -16.40 -12.50
N LEU A 43 7.70 -17.49 -12.50
CA LEU A 43 8.58 -17.83 -11.38
C LEU A 43 9.72 -16.82 -11.22
N ALA A 44 10.35 -16.38 -12.32
CA ALA A 44 11.40 -15.36 -12.27
C ALA A 44 10.86 -14.01 -11.74
N CYS A 45 9.65 -13.61 -12.14
CA CYS A 45 9.00 -12.41 -11.60
C CYS A 45 8.66 -12.58 -10.11
N ALA A 46 8.16 -13.74 -9.70
CA ALA A 46 7.81 -14.03 -8.31
C ALA A 46 9.04 -13.99 -7.40
N GLU A 47 10.12 -14.67 -7.80
CA GLU A 47 11.42 -14.63 -7.11
C GLU A 47 11.97 -13.21 -7.07
N GLY A 48 11.85 -12.47 -8.18
CA GLY A 48 12.24 -11.06 -8.27
C GLY A 48 11.53 -10.18 -7.24
N ILE A 49 10.22 -10.35 -7.07
CA ILE A 49 9.44 -9.60 -6.06
C ILE A 49 9.95 -9.89 -4.65
N LEU A 50 10.22 -11.17 -4.33
CA LEU A 50 10.71 -11.58 -3.01
C LEU A 50 12.11 -11.01 -2.71
N LYS A 51 13.04 -11.12 -3.66
CA LYS A 51 14.38 -10.50 -3.55
C LYS A 51 14.32 -8.98 -3.37
N LEU A 52 13.41 -8.33 -4.09
CA LEU A 52 13.15 -6.91 -3.95
C LEU A 52 12.43 -6.56 -2.64
N ALA A 53 11.95 -7.53 -1.85
CA ALA A 53 11.32 -7.31 -0.55
C ALA A 53 12.29 -7.42 0.63
N GLU A 54 13.21 -8.38 0.60
CA GLU A 54 14.11 -8.75 1.71
C GLU A 54 15.07 -7.64 2.16
N LEU A 55 15.32 -6.63 1.33
CA LEU A 55 16.26 -5.55 1.64
C LEU A 55 15.68 -4.58 2.68
N ALA A 56 16.10 -4.73 3.94
CA ALA A 56 15.63 -3.91 5.06
C ALA A 56 16.30 -2.52 5.09
N LEU A 57 15.77 -1.57 4.31
CA LEU A 57 16.27 -0.19 4.30
C LEU A 57 15.84 0.62 5.54
N VAL A 58 14.76 0.20 6.19
CA VAL A 58 14.14 0.87 7.35
C VAL A 58 15.09 0.94 8.56
N ARG A 59 16.04 0.01 8.68
CA ARG A 59 17.04 0.02 9.76
C ARG A 59 17.99 1.24 9.66
N HIS A 60 18.25 1.71 8.44
CA HIS A 60 19.15 2.82 8.19
C HIS A 60 18.47 4.19 8.39
N GLU A 61 17.16 4.22 8.59
CA GLU A 61 16.40 5.45 8.91
C GLU A 61 16.46 5.82 10.41
N ALA A 62 16.96 4.93 11.29
CA ALA A 62 16.91 5.09 12.75
C ALA A 62 18.20 5.66 13.39
N ASP A 63 19.34 5.58 12.70
CA ASP A 63 20.66 5.91 13.28
C ASP A 63 20.98 7.43 13.34
N GLU A 64 20.08 8.30 12.87
CA GLU A 64 20.29 9.75 12.90
C GLU A 64 20.11 10.41 14.27
N GLU A 65 19.57 9.73 15.29
CA GLU A 65 19.70 10.23 16.68
C GLU A 65 21.19 10.36 17.09
N GLN A 66 22.13 9.78 16.32
CA GLN A 66 23.57 9.76 16.59
C GLN A 66 24.45 10.45 15.53
N GLY A 67 23.89 11.11 14.51
CA GLY A 67 24.67 11.89 13.55
C GLY A 67 25.71 11.07 12.75
N GLY A 68 25.36 9.84 12.38
CA GLY A 68 26.23 8.91 11.65
C GLY A 68 26.62 9.43 10.26
N HIS A 69 27.92 9.40 9.97
CA HIS A 69 28.55 9.94 8.76
C HIS A 69 28.00 9.29 7.47
N THR A 70 27.60 10.12 6.50
CA THR A 70 27.03 9.77 5.19
C THR A 70 27.84 8.71 4.42
N LEU A 71 29.16 8.65 4.60
CA LEU A 71 30.03 7.70 3.91
C LEU A 71 29.82 6.24 4.36
N ALA A 72 29.61 6.00 5.66
CA ALA A 72 29.40 4.65 6.19
C ALA A 72 28.06 4.07 5.71
N LEU A 73 27.01 4.91 5.67
CA LEU A 73 25.73 4.55 5.08
C LEU A 73 25.88 4.18 3.59
N TRP A 74 26.70 4.90 2.85
CA TRP A 74 26.98 4.60 1.44
C TRP A 74 27.67 3.27 1.24
N GLU A 75 28.66 2.93 2.08
CA GLU A 75 29.33 1.63 2.04
C GLU A 75 28.36 0.46 2.30
N GLU A 76 27.32 0.68 3.12
CA GLU A 76 26.28 -0.31 3.39
C GLU A 76 25.21 -0.40 2.29
N LEU A 77 24.81 0.73 1.70
CA LEU A 77 23.75 0.78 0.69
C LEU A 77 24.24 0.42 -0.71
N ALA A 78 25.50 0.69 -1.06
CA ALA A 78 26.02 0.43 -2.41
C ALA A 78 25.90 -1.05 -2.86
N PRO A 79 26.23 -2.06 -2.03
CA PRO A 79 25.99 -3.46 -2.37
C PRO A 79 24.51 -3.77 -2.60
N VAL A 80 23.64 -3.25 -1.73
CA VAL A 80 22.18 -3.43 -1.80
C VAL A 80 21.62 -2.88 -3.11
N MET A 81 22.06 -1.70 -3.52
CA MET A 81 21.67 -1.11 -4.79
C MET A 81 22.18 -1.93 -5.99
N GLY A 82 23.44 -2.36 -5.95
CA GLY A 82 24.04 -3.16 -7.01
C GLY A 82 23.29 -4.47 -7.21
N GLU A 83 22.98 -5.17 -6.12
CA GLU A 83 22.17 -6.39 -6.12
C GLU A 83 20.75 -6.14 -6.65
N THR A 84 20.09 -5.07 -6.22
CA THR A 84 18.76 -4.68 -6.69
C THR A 84 18.75 -4.49 -8.22
N VAL A 85 19.71 -3.71 -8.75
CA VAL A 85 19.80 -3.43 -10.18
C VAL A 85 20.14 -4.70 -10.96
N GLN A 86 21.05 -5.54 -10.44
CA GLN A 86 21.39 -6.82 -11.06
C GLN A 86 20.17 -7.72 -11.18
N HIS A 87 19.40 -7.89 -10.09
CA HIS A 87 18.19 -8.72 -10.10
C HIS A 87 17.15 -8.21 -11.11
N VAL A 88 16.93 -6.90 -11.21
CA VAL A 88 16.02 -6.33 -12.22
C VAL A 88 16.52 -6.63 -13.64
N ASN A 89 17.82 -6.48 -13.90
CA ASN A 89 18.40 -6.80 -15.19
C ASN A 89 18.29 -8.29 -15.56
N ASP A 90 18.47 -9.20 -14.60
CA ASP A 90 18.32 -10.64 -14.80
C ASP A 90 16.88 -11.01 -15.18
N ILE A 91 15.89 -10.37 -14.56
CA ILE A 91 14.48 -10.56 -14.89
C ILE A 91 14.17 -10.01 -16.29
N ILE A 92 14.68 -8.82 -16.63
CA ILE A 92 14.53 -8.23 -17.97
C ILE A 92 15.12 -9.17 -19.03
N ALA A 93 16.31 -9.72 -18.78
CA ALA A 93 16.97 -10.67 -19.68
C ALA A 93 16.13 -11.95 -19.85
N THR A 94 15.69 -12.54 -18.74
CA THR A 94 14.83 -13.73 -18.73
C THR A 94 13.53 -13.50 -19.51
N ALA A 95 12.92 -12.34 -19.32
CA ALA A 95 11.68 -11.97 -19.99
C ALA A 95 11.86 -11.82 -21.51
N GLN A 96 12.99 -11.26 -21.97
CA GLN A 96 13.29 -11.09 -23.39
C GLN A 96 13.69 -12.39 -24.09
N GLU A 97 14.40 -13.27 -23.38
CA GLU A 97 14.73 -14.60 -23.88
C GLU A 97 13.45 -15.41 -24.12
N ASN A 98 12.51 -15.36 -23.18
CA ASN A 98 11.26 -16.11 -23.26
C ASN A 98 10.21 -15.40 -24.13
N PHE A 99 10.21 -14.07 -24.24
CA PHE A 99 9.24 -13.31 -25.04
C PHE A 99 9.95 -12.15 -25.75
N PRO A 100 10.58 -12.43 -26.91
CA PRO A 100 11.31 -11.41 -27.65
C PRO A 100 10.35 -10.32 -28.13
N ALA A 101 10.84 -9.08 -28.15
CA ALA A 101 10.06 -7.95 -28.62
C ALA A 101 9.59 -8.19 -30.06
N PRO A 102 8.31 -7.91 -30.39
CA PRO A 102 7.83 -8.04 -31.75
C PRO A 102 8.65 -7.13 -32.69
N PRO A 103 8.98 -7.59 -33.91
CA PRO A 103 9.76 -6.80 -34.85
C PRO A 103 9.00 -5.54 -35.28
N GLY A 104 9.35 -4.39 -34.69
CA GLY A 104 9.13 -3.04 -35.22
C GLY A 104 7.76 -2.38 -34.98
N LYS A 105 7.69 -1.53 -33.96
CA LYS A 105 7.65 -0.05 -34.03
C LYS A 105 8.21 0.42 -32.69
N ASP A 106 9.07 1.45 -32.68
CA ASP A 106 9.59 2.03 -31.45
C ASP A 106 8.46 2.17 -30.42
N ALA A 107 8.57 1.45 -29.30
CA ALA A 107 7.55 1.50 -28.26
C ALA A 107 7.47 2.96 -27.77
N PRO A 108 6.27 3.54 -27.60
CA PRO A 108 6.17 4.86 -27.00
C PRO A 108 6.80 4.82 -25.61
N ASP A 109 7.78 5.70 -25.38
CA ASP A 109 8.61 5.84 -24.18
C ASP A 109 7.83 6.21 -22.90
N ASP A 110 6.49 6.13 -22.91
CA ASP A 110 5.63 6.73 -21.89
C ASP A 110 4.57 5.73 -21.39
N LEU A 111 4.70 5.31 -20.13
CA LEU A 111 3.74 4.44 -19.44
C LEU A 111 2.35 5.09 -19.37
N ASP A 112 2.27 6.43 -19.39
CA ASP A 112 0.99 7.14 -19.42
C ASP A 112 0.27 7.01 -20.78
N GLN A 113 0.97 6.68 -21.87
CA GLN A 113 0.33 6.36 -23.16
C GLN A 113 -0.14 4.90 -23.25
N ALA A 114 0.46 3.99 -22.49
CA ALA A 114 -0.01 2.60 -22.41
C ALA A 114 -1.36 2.49 -21.68
N PHE A 115 -1.72 3.47 -20.85
CA PHE A 115 -2.93 3.47 -20.01
C PHE A 115 -3.79 4.75 -20.08
N GLY A 116 -3.46 5.72 -20.94
CA GLY A 116 -4.17 7.00 -21.08
C GLY A 116 -5.34 6.99 -22.10
N PRO A 117 -6.27 7.98 -22.03
CA PRO A 117 -7.36 8.10 -22.99
C PRO A 117 -6.80 8.55 -24.35
N GLY A 118 -6.85 7.65 -25.34
CA GLY A 118 -6.22 7.84 -26.65
C GLY A 118 -6.66 9.11 -27.39
N SER A 119 -5.68 9.83 -27.92
CA SER A 119 -5.88 10.98 -28.82
C SER A 119 -6.67 10.57 -30.06
N ALA A 120 -7.75 11.32 -30.32
CA ALA A 120 -8.64 11.11 -31.46
C ALA A 120 -7.94 11.40 -32.81
N GLU A 121 -8.44 10.74 -33.86
CA GLU A 121 -8.07 10.86 -35.29
C GLU A 121 -6.95 9.94 -35.83
N GLN A 122 -7.16 8.62 -35.71
CA GLN A 122 -6.77 7.68 -36.76
C GLN A 122 -8.03 6.94 -37.26
N PRO A 123 -8.20 6.73 -38.58
CA PRO A 123 -9.28 5.87 -39.08
C PRO A 123 -9.13 4.48 -38.44
N PRO A 124 -10.23 3.79 -38.08
CA PRO A 124 -10.16 2.52 -37.38
C PRO A 124 -9.54 1.47 -38.31
N VAL A 125 -8.22 1.31 -38.22
CA VAL A 125 -7.55 0.10 -38.69
C VAL A 125 -8.09 -0.98 -37.77
N ALA A 126 -8.81 -1.96 -38.33
CA ALA A 126 -9.23 -3.13 -37.56
C ALA A 126 -7.98 -3.68 -36.88
N GLU A 127 -7.90 -3.56 -35.56
CA GLU A 127 -6.77 -4.10 -34.81
C GLU A 127 -6.71 -5.60 -35.11
N PRO A 128 -5.59 -6.11 -35.63
CA PRO A 128 -5.47 -7.54 -35.88
C PRO A 128 -5.66 -8.25 -34.53
N VAL A 129 -6.56 -9.23 -34.49
CA VAL A 129 -6.73 -10.09 -33.31
C VAL A 129 -5.38 -10.74 -33.04
N LEU A 130 -4.72 -10.31 -31.99
CA LEU A 130 -3.43 -10.82 -31.59
C LEU A 130 -3.63 -12.23 -31.02
N SER A 131 -2.68 -13.12 -31.28
CA SER A 131 -2.61 -14.37 -30.53
C SER A 131 -2.22 -14.09 -29.08
N THR A 132 -2.62 -14.96 -28.14
CA THR A 132 -2.23 -14.85 -26.72
C THR A 132 -0.71 -14.72 -26.55
N GLU A 133 0.09 -15.40 -27.38
CA GLU A 133 1.55 -15.23 -27.37
C GLU A 133 1.99 -13.80 -27.71
N GLN A 134 1.39 -13.19 -28.73
CA GLN A 134 1.71 -11.82 -29.14
C GLN A 134 1.24 -10.79 -28.10
N GLU A 135 0.10 -11.04 -27.44
CA GLU A 135 -0.39 -10.20 -26.34
C GLU A 135 0.55 -10.26 -25.13
N ILE A 136 0.99 -11.46 -24.74
CA ILE A 136 1.99 -11.64 -23.68
C ILE A 136 3.31 -10.97 -24.07
N ALA A 137 3.81 -11.17 -25.30
CA ALA A 137 5.05 -10.54 -25.75
C ALA A 137 4.98 -9.01 -25.76
N LYS A 138 3.83 -8.43 -26.15
CA LYS A 138 3.59 -6.98 -26.10
C LYS A 138 3.60 -6.47 -24.65
N LEU A 139 2.92 -7.16 -23.74
CA LEU A 139 2.89 -6.83 -22.32
C LEU A 139 4.29 -6.91 -21.70
N VAL A 140 5.02 -8.00 -21.94
CA VAL A 140 6.39 -8.20 -21.46
C VAL A 140 7.32 -7.10 -21.98
N SER A 141 7.22 -6.76 -23.27
CA SER A 141 8.04 -5.71 -23.87
C SER A 141 7.75 -4.34 -23.25
N ALA A 142 6.48 -4.02 -22.97
CA ALA A 142 6.10 -2.76 -22.33
C ALA A 142 6.65 -2.66 -20.90
N VAL A 143 6.43 -3.69 -20.09
CA VAL A 143 6.90 -3.71 -18.69
C VAL A 143 8.42 -3.67 -18.61
N THR A 144 9.12 -4.50 -19.40
CA THR A 144 10.60 -4.51 -19.41
C THR A 144 11.20 -3.24 -20.01
N GLY A 145 10.49 -2.55 -20.92
CA GLY A 145 10.85 -1.21 -21.40
C GLY A 145 10.83 -0.19 -20.26
N GLY A 146 9.71 -0.10 -19.53
CA GLY A 146 9.59 0.77 -18.37
C GLY A 146 10.62 0.49 -17.28
N MET A 147 10.89 -0.79 -16.99
CA MET A 147 11.92 -1.18 -16.01
C MET A 147 13.32 -0.72 -16.40
N ARG A 148 13.68 -0.78 -17.68
CA ARG A 148 14.98 -0.26 -18.16
C ARG A 148 15.08 1.25 -18.01
N HIS A 149 14.01 1.96 -18.33
CA HIS A 149 13.94 3.40 -18.12
C HIS A 149 14.14 3.74 -16.64
N ASP A 150 13.49 3.01 -15.73
CA ASP A 150 13.61 3.22 -14.29
C ASP A 150 15.01 2.93 -13.74
N VAL A 151 15.68 1.88 -14.24
CA VAL A 151 17.09 1.59 -13.90
C VAL A 151 18.00 2.72 -14.37
N ALA A 152 17.81 3.23 -15.59
CA ALA A 152 18.59 4.35 -16.12
C ALA A 152 18.36 5.63 -15.30
N HIS A 153 17.10 5.94 -15.00
CA HIS A 153 16.71 7.10 -14.19
C HIS A 153 17.27 7.02 -12.77
N LEU A 154 17.25 5.84 -12.13
CA LEU A 154 17.92 5.65 -10.84
C LEU A 154 19.43 5.95 -10.95
N GLY A 155 20.08 5.46 -12.00
CA GLY A 155 21.49 5.75 -12.27
C GLY A 155 21.80 7.24 -12.42
N GLU A 156 20.90 8.01 -13.03
CA GLU A 156 21.01 9.47 -13.14
C GLU A 156 20.83 10.16 -11.79
N ARG A 157 19.82 9.76 -11.01
CA ARG A 157 19.56 10.32 -9.66
C ARG A 157 20.72 10.07 -8.70
N LEU A 158 21.33 8.88 -8.75
CA LEU A 158 22.49 8.54 -7.91
C LEU A 158 23.75 9.35 -8.25
N ARG A 159 23.81 9.97 -9.44
CA ARG A 159 24.89 10.90 -9.80
C ARG A 159 24.65 12.32 -9.28
N ASN A 160 23.46 12.60 -8.73
CA ASN A 160 23.12 13.93 -8.22
C ASN A 160 23.65 14.12 -6.78
N PRO A 161 24.57 15.07 -6.54
CA PRO A 161 25.16 15.27 -5.23
C PRO A 161 24.14 15.61 -4.12
N THR A 162 23.00 16.24 -4.44
CA THR A 162 21.99 16.57 -3.41
C THR A 162 21.31 15.33 -2.84
N VAL A 163 21.09 14.32 -3.67
CA VAL A 163 20.57 13.00 -3.24
C VAL A 163 21.63 12.29 -2.42
N MET A 164 22.90 12.42 -2.80
CA MET A 164 23.98 11.72 -2.10
C MET A 164 24.34 12.28 -0.73
N THR A 165 24.04 13.55 -0.48
CA THR A 165 24.33 14.21 0.79
C THR A 165 23.26 13.98 1.87
N ASP A 166 22.05 13.58 1.49
CA ASP A 166 20.92 13.39 2.41
C ASP A 166 20.47 11.91 2.43
N PRO A 167 20.74 11.18 3.52
CA PRO A 167 20.30 9.79 3.72
C PRO A 167 18.83 9.54 3.41
N TRP A 168 17.94 10.47 3.77
CA TRP A 168 16.50 10.31 3.58
C TRP A 168 16.11 10.36 2.11
N HIS A 169 16.77 11.20 1.31
CA HIS A 169 16.51 11.25 -0.13
C HIS A 169 16.97 9.96 -0.81
N LEU A 170 18.16 9.47 -0.49
CA LEU A 170 18.68 8.23 -1.03
C LEU A 170 17.78 7.02 -0.69
N ILE A 171 17.39 6.88 0.58
CA ILE A 171 16.50 5.79 1.02
C ILE A 171 15.14 5.90 0.34
N SER A 172 14.58 7.12 0.24
CA SER A 172 13.30 7.36 -0.44
C SER A 172 13.36 6.92 -1.91
N ASP A 173 14.42 7.27 -2.62
CA ASP A 173 14.58 6.96 -4.05
C ASP A 173 14.71 5.46 -4.29
N LEU A 174 15.45 4.77 -3.43
CA LEU A 174 15.64 3.33 -3.52
C LEU A 174 14.35 2.57 -3.18
N LEU A 175 13.60 3.01 -2.16
CA LEU A 175 12.30 2.44 -1.82
C LEU A 175 11.26 2.69 -2.92
N GLU A 176 11.24 3.89 -3.50
CA GLU A 176 10.35 4.23 -4.63
C GLU A 176 10.68 3.38 -5.86
N PHE A 177 11.96 3.25 -6.21
CA PHE A 177 12.41 2.37 -7.29
C PHE A 177 11.98 0.92 -7.06
N ARG A 178 12.28 0.35 -5.88
CA ARG A 178 11.87 -1.02 -5.54
C ARG A 178 10.36 -1.21 -5.58
N GLY A 179 9.61 -0.24 -5.05
CA GLY A 179 8.15 -0.25 -5.09
C GLY A 179 7.61 -0.30 -6.51
N ARG A 180 8.15 0.52 -7.41
CA ARG A 180 7.79 0.52 -8.84
C ARG A 180 8.13 -0.80 -9.54
N MET A 181 9.33 -1.35 -9.28
CA MET A 181 9.73 -2.65 -9.85
C MET A 181 8.79 -3.78 -9.38
N ARG A 182 8.49 -3.85 -8.08
CA ARG A 182 7.56 -4.85 -7.53
C ARG A 182 6.15 -4.70 -8.11
N ALA A 183 5.65 -3.47 -8.22
CA ALA A 183 4.35 -3.20 -8.83
C ALA A 183 4.32 -3.65 -10.30
N GLY A 184 5.35 -3.34 -11.08
CA GLY A 184 5.45 -3.76 -12.48
C GLY A 184 5.51 -5.28 -12.65
N LEU A 185 6.30 -5.98 -11.83
CA LEU A 185 6.37 -7.45 -11.84
C LEU A 185 5.05 -8.08 -11.40
N GLY A 186 4.43 -7.56 -10.35
CA GLY A 186 3.14 -8.05 -9.85
C GLY A 186 2.02 -7.86 -10.87
N GLU A 187 2.00 -6.72 -11.57
CA GLU A 187 1.04 -6.48 -12.65
C GLU A 187 1.27 -7.42 -13.83
N LEU A 188 2.53 -7.66 -14.22
CA LEU A 188 2.87 -8.61 -15.27
C LEU A 188 2.36 -10.02 -14.93
N ILE A 189 2.60 -10.49 -13.70
CA ILE A 189 2.10 -11.79 -13.22
C ILE A 189 0.57 -11.85 -13.31
N TYR A 190 -0.11 -10.85 -12.75
CA TYR A 190 -1.57 -10.82 -12.67
C TYR A 190 -2.22 -10.83 -14.06
N GLN A 191 -1.74 -9.99 -14.98
CA GLN A 191 -2.26 -9.90 -16.34
C GLN A 191 -2.01 -11.18 -17.13
N ILE A 192 -0.81 -11.78 -17.01
CA ILE A 192 -0.51 -13.06 -17.67
C ILE A 192 -1.45 -14.16 -17.15
N CYS A 193 -1.63 -14.27 -15.82
CA CYS A 193 -2.52 -15.26 -15.25
C CYS A 193 -3.98 -15.09 -15.71
N SER A 194 -4.41 -13.84 -15.89
CA SER A 194 -5.78 -13.47 -16.27
C SER A 194 -6.17 -13.91 -17.69
N PHE A 195 -5.21 -14.26 -18.56
CA PHE A 195 -5.53 -14.81 -19.90
C PHE A 195 -6.20 -16.19 -19.84
N VAL A 196 -5.97 -16.98 -18.79
CA VAL A 196 -6.38 -18.39 -18.73
C VAL A 196 -7.15 -18.78 -17.47
N ALA A 197 -7.31 -17.85 -16.53
CA ALA A 197 -7.99 -18.08 -15.27
C ALA A 197 -8.56 -16.79 -14.68
N GLU A 198 -9.69 -16.90 -13.98
CA GLU A 198 -10.11 -15.89 -13.02
C GLU A 198 -9.25 -16.06 -11.76
N VAL A 199 -8.49 -15.02 -11.43
CA VAL A 199 -7.51 -15.02 -10.34
C VAL A 199 -7.62 -13.75 -9.51
N ASP A 200 -7.44 -13.88 -8.20
CA ASP A 200 -7.29 -12.74 -7.31
C ASP A 200 -5.80 -12.40 -7.16
N ARG A 201 -5.49 -11.10 -7.01
CA ARG A 201 -4.11 -10.61 -6.83
C ARG A 201 -3.42 -11.25 -5.63
N GLY A 202 -4.16 -11.49 -4.55
CA GLY A 202 -3.64 -12.13 -3.33
C GLY A 202 -3.19 -13.58 -3.53
N ASP A 203 -3.69 -14.26 -4.57
CA ASP A 203 -3.38 -15.66 -4.83
C ASP A 203 -2.18 -15.84 -5.77
N VAL A 204 -1.85 -14.81 -6.56
CA VAL A 204 -0.83 -14.91 -7.63
C VAL A 204 0.35 -13.95 -7.46
N ILE A 205 0.22 -12.87 -6.69
CA ILE A 205 1.30 -11.89 -6.47
C ILE A 205 1.96 -12.15 -5.10
N PRO A 206 3.26 -12.53 -5.06
CA PRO A 206 3.97 -12.71 -3.79
C PRO A 206 3.98 -11.44 -2.95
N GLY A 207 3.69 -11.57 -1.65
CA GLY A 207 3.70 -10.44 -0.71
C GLY A 207 2.53 -9.45 -0.84
N TYR A 208 1.60 -9.63 -1.77
CA TYR A 208 0.46 -8.71 -1.93
C TYR A 208 -0.41 -8.62 -0.67
N ALA A 209 -0.71 -9.76 -0.05
CA ALA A 209 -1.54 -9.81 1.15
C ALA A 209 -0.89 -9.08 2.34
N SER A 210 0.41 -9.26 2.55
CA SER A 210 1.15 -8.58 3.62
C SER A 210 1.28 -7.07 3.35
N GLU A 211 1.56 -6.65 2.11
CA GLU A 211 1.58 -5.24 1.72
C GLU A 211 0.21 -4.56 1.93
N LEU A 212 -0.87 -5.27 1.62
CA LEU A 212 -2.22 -4.78 1.84
C LEU A 212 -2.52 -4.65 3.34
N GLU A 213 -2.18 -5.65 4.15
CA GLU A 213 -2.32 -5.62 5.60
C GLU A 213 -1.55 -4.43 6.21
N GLU A 214 -0.30 -4.22 5.80
CA GLU A 214 0.51 -3.07 6.23
C GLU A 214 -0.12 -1.74 5.82
N SER A 215 -0.63 -1.64 4.59
CA SER A 215 -1.28 -0.43 4.10
C SER A 215 -2.56 -0.12 4.87
N ILE A 216 -3.36 -1.14 5.20
CA ILE A 216 -4.54 -1.01 6.06
C ILE A 216 -4.11 -0.56 7.46
N LEU A 217 -3.09 -1.19 8.04
CA LEU A 217 -2.57 -0.85 9.37
C LEU A 217 -2.10 0.61 9.43
N VAL A 218 -1.34 1.06 8.43
CA VAL A 218 -0.90 2.46 8.32
C VAL A 218 -2.10 3.38 8.24
N ARG A 219 -3.05 3.14 7.34
CA ARG A 219 -4.27 3.96 7.18
C ARG A 219 -5.03 4.10 8.50
N GLN A 220 -5.24 2.98 9.21
CA GLN A 220 -6.00 2.98 10.46
C GLN A 220 -5.24 3.73 11.55
N ALA A 221 -3.93 3.49 11.69
CA ALA A 221 -3.10 4.11 12.72
C ALA A 221 -2.96 5.62 12.51
N THR A 222 -2.71 6.07 11.28
CA THR A 222 -2.61 7.51 10.95
C THR A 222 -3.94 8.23 11.14
N THR A 223 -5.06 7.61 10.75
CA THR A 223 -6.39 8.19 10.95
C THR A 223 -6.75 8.31 12.44
N ASN A 224 -6.43 7.28 13.23
CA ASN A 224 -6.60 7.33 14.68
C ASN A 224 -5.77 8.43 15.32
N LEU A 225 -4.49 8.54 14.94
CA LEU A 225 -3.62 9.58 15.47
C LEU A 225 -4.12 10.98 15.06
N ALA A 226 -4.49 11.19 13.80
CA ALA A 226 -5.06 12.45 13.34
C ALA A 226 -6.33 12.83 14.14
N PHE A 227 -7.24 11.87 14.34
CA PHE A 227 -8.45 12.08 15.12
C PHE A 227 -8.17 12.55 16.56
N VAL A 228 -7.29 11.83 17.27
CA VAL A 228 -6.92 12.18 18.65
C VAL A 228 -6.16 13.51 18.70
N PHE A 229 -5.24 13.72 17.77
CA PHE A 229 -4.38 14.89 17.75
C PHE A 229 -5.13 16.19 17.39
N ARG A 230 -6.22 16.13 16.62
CA ARG A 230 -7.13 17.28 16.43
C ARG A 230 -7.70 17.79 17.76
N ALA A 231 -8.01 16.89 18.70
CA ALA A 231 -8.49 17.28 20.03
C ALA A 231 -7.38 17.96 20.85
N HIS A 232 -6.14 17.45 20.76
CA HIS A 232 -4.97 18.08 21.38
C HIS A 232 -4.68 19.46 20.81
N SER A 233 -4.72 19.61 19.49
CA SER A 233 -4.51 20.89 18.82
C SER A 233 -5.50 21.96 19.30
N LYS A 234 -6.79 21.62 19.38
CA LYS A 234 -7.81 22.53 19.95
C LYS A 234 -7.53 22.89 21.40
N ARG A 235 -7.12 21.92 22.23
CA ARG A 235 -6.79 22.13 23.65
C ARG A 235 -5.58 23.05 23.84
N VAL A 236 -4.50 22.80 23.08
CA VAL A 236 -3.28 23.62 23.10
C VAL A 236 -3.57 25.03 22.59
N ALA A 237 -4.38 25.18 21.54
CA ALA A 237 -4.78 26.49 21.03
C ALA A 237 -5.52 27.33 22.08
N ALA A 238 -6.42 26.71 22.86
CA ALA A 238 -7.18 27.36 23.92
C ALA A 238 -6.41 27.55 25.25
N ALA A 239 -5.24 26.90 25.41
CA ALA A 239 -4.48 26.98 26.65
C ALA A 239 -3.84 28.37 26.86
N ASN A 240 -3.82 28.80 28.13
CA ASN A 240 -3.01 29.91 28.62
C ASN A 240 -1.59 29.43 28.98
N ASP A 241 -0.70 30.36 29.34
CA ASP A 241 0.72 30.05 29.58
C ASP A 241 0.95 29.04 30.72
N GLU A 242 0.06 28.97 31.72
CA GLU A 242 0.14 27.98 32.80
C GLU A 242 -0.29 26.57 32.38
N ARG A 243 -1.18 26.46 31.38
CA ARG A 243 -1.77 25.18 30.94
C ARG A 243 -1.17 24.65 29.65
N ILE A 244 -0.36 25.45 28.94
CA ILE A 244 0.16 25.07 27.63
C ILE A 244 1.15 23.91 27.71
N LEU A 245 2.01 23.86 28.73
CA LEU A 245 2.97 22.77 28.91
C LEU A 245 2.28 21.44 29.24
N PRO A 246 1.35 21.36 30.23
CA PRO A 246 0.57 20.15 30.46
C PRO A 246 -0.22 19.68 29.22
N ALA A 247 -0.80 20.62 28.47
CA ALA A 247 -1.54 20.28 27.24
C ALA A 247 -0.62 19.72 26.14
N LEU A 248 0.60 20.25 26.01
CA LEU A 248 1.61 19.74 25.09
C LEU A 248 2.15 18.37 25.51
N GLU A 249 2.40 18.15 26.80
CA GLU A 249 2.86 16.86 27.33
C GLU A 249 1.84 15.74 27.06
N ASP A 250 0.55 16.02 27.21
CA ASP A 250 -0.51 15.06 26.84
C ASP A 250 -0.50 14.74 25.35
N ALA A 251 -0.30 15.73 24.49
CA ALA A 251 -0.17 15.52 23.05
C ALA A 251 1.05 14.65 22.69
N LEU A 252 2.19 14.88 23.36
CA LEU A 252 3.42 14.11 23.17
C LEU A 252 3.30 12.65 23.60
N LYS A 253 2.46 12.33 24.61
CA LYS A 253 2.20 10.93 25.02
C LYS A 253 1.60 10.12 23.86
N ASP A 254 0.63 10.66 23.14
CA ASP A 254 0.00 9.96 22.02
C ASP A 254 0.94 9.86 20.80
N LEU A 255 1.76 10.89 20.54
CA LEU A 255 2.81 10.80 19.52
C LEU A 255 3.85 9.73 19.88
N HIS A 256 4.24 9.63 21.15
CA HIS A 256 5.14 8.60 21.63
C HIS A 256 4.52 7.21 21.51
N ALA A 257 3.24 7.05 21.87
CA ALA A 257 2.52 5.80 21.70
C ALA A 257 2.47 5.35 20.24
N PHE A 258 2.14 6.25 19.30
CA PHE A 258 2.17 5.97 17.87
C PHE A 258 3.56 5.51 17.40
N SER A 259 4.61 6.12 17.92
CA SER A 259 6.00 5.81 17.54
C SER A 259 6.44 4.39 17.91
N ARG A 260 5.73 3.73 18.82
CA ARG A 260 5.98 2.34 19.25
C ARG A 260 5.14 1.33 18.47
N THR A 261 4.27 1.79 17.58
CA THR A 261 3.43 0.91 16.75
C THR A 261 4.20 0.43 15.52
N ARG A 262 3.70 -0.64 14.90
CA ARG A 262 4.19 -1.13 13.60
C ARG A 262 3.89 -0.18 12.44
N ALA A 263 3.07 0.86 12.64
CA ALA A 263 2.70 1.78 11.57
C ALA A 263 3.80 2.78 11.23
N LEU A 264 4.60 3.22 12.22
CA LEU A 264 5.67 4.19 12.00
C LEU A 264 6.74 3.66 11.01
N PRO A 265 7.26 2.41 11.16
CA PRO A 265 8.17 1.84 10.18
C PRO A 265 7.60 1.72 8.75
N SER A 266 6.28 1.55 8.62
CA SER A 266 5.59 1.39 7.32
C SER A 266 5.12 2.71 6.69
N LEU A 267 5.39 3.86 7.33
CA LEU A 267 5.18 5.18 6.72
C LEU A 267 6.12 5.40 5.54
N ARG A 268 5.74 6.29 4.63
CA ARG A 268 6.68 6.78 3.62
C ARG A 268 7.84 7.47 4.32
N THR A 269 9.04 7.30 3.78
CA THR A 269 10.28 7.91 4.29
C THR A 269 10.12 9.43 4.51
N SER A 270 9.49 10.15 3.58
CA SER A 270 9.20 11.59 3.74
C SER A 270 8.27 11.90 4.92
N ASP A 271 7.18 11.15 5.07
CA ASP A 271 6.19 11.36 6.13
C ASP A 271 6.78 11.01 7.49
N LYS A 272 7.55 9.92 7.54
CA LYS A 272 8.27 9.47 8.74
C LYS A 272 9.27 10.53 9.21
N ARG A 273 10.05 11.12 8.30
CA ARG A 273 10.99 12.21 8.61
C ARG A 273 10.27 13.40 9.23
N ILE A 274 9.25 13.93 8.56
CA ILE A 274 8.46 15.08 9.04
C ILE A 274 7.89 14.80 10.43
N PHE A 275 7.33 13.60 10.63
CA PHE A 275 6.78 13.19 11.93
C PHE A 275 7.85 13.17 13.03
N LEU A 276 9.00 12.52 12.79
CA LEU A 276 10.07 12.37 13.77
C LEU A 276 10.73 13.71 14.12
N GLU A 277 11.03 14.54 13.11
CA GLU A 277 11.60 15.88 13.27
C GLU A 277 10.65 16.78 14.07
N THR A 278 9.37 16.81 13.69
CA THR A 278 8.37 17.63 14.38
C THR A 278 8.20 17.20 15.83
N ARG A 279 8.17 15.88 16.09
CA ARG A 279 8.11 15.32 17.43
C ARG A 279 9.32 15.73 18.26
N ALA A 280 10.53 15.65 17.71
CA ALA A 280 11.77 16.06 18.39
C ALA A 280 11.75 17.55 18.74
N GLN A 281 11.31 18.40 17.81
CA GLN A 281 11.15 19.85 18.05
C GLN A 281 10.13 20.15 19.15
N LEU A 282 8.98 19.46 19.17
CA LEU A 282 8.00 19.60 20.25
C LEU A 282 8.57 19.18 21.61
N TYR A 283 9.37 18.11 21.68
CA TYR A 283 10.08 17.72 22.91
C TYR A 283 11.07 18.77 23.39
N GLN A 284 11.77 19.44 22.46
CA GLN A 284 12.66 20.55 22.82
C GLN A 284 11.87 21.73 23.39
N LEU A 285 10.72 22.07 22.81
CA LEU A 285 9.88 23.18 23.27
C LEU A 285 9.33 22.97 24.70
N VAL A 286 9.08 21.74 25.13
CA VAL A 286 8.69 21.44 26.52
C VAL A 286 9.77 21.84 27.53
N ARG A 287 11.05 21.80 27.14
CA ARG A 287 12.19 22.07 28.02
C ARG A 287 12.53 23.57 28.14
N VAL A 288 11.92 24.43 27.34
CA VAL A 288 12.22 25.87 27.31
C VAL A 288 11.41 26.61 28.38
N THR A 289 12.09 27.41 29.21
CA THR A 289 11.47 28.26 30.24
C THR A 289 11.90 29.73 30.05
N PRO A 290 10.97 30.70 29.92
CA PRO A 290 9.50 30.54 29.88
C PRO A 290 9.02 29.83 28.60
N PRO A 291 7.82 29.21 28.62
CA PRO A 291 7.30 28.48 27.46
C PRO A 291 7.09 29.41 26.27
N LYS A 292 7.51 28.95 25.09
CA LYS A 292 7.31 29.69 23.85
C LYS A 292 5.91 29.44 23.28
N THR A 293 4.90 30.03 23.92
CA THR A 293 3.48 29.75 23.68
C THR A 293 3.08 29.80 22.20
N ARG A 294 3.53 30.82 21.45
CA ARG A 294 3.21 30.96 20.02
C ARG A 294 3.84 29.85 19.17
N GLU A 295 5.10 29.50 19.42
CA GLU A 295 5.80 28.43 18.69
C GLU A 295 5.13 27.08 18.94
N ILE A 296 4.77 26.78 20.20
CA ILE A 296 4.05 25.56 20.57
C ILE A 296 2.71 25.46 19.83
N LYS A 297 1.88 26.51 19.89
CA LYS A 297 0.56 26.52 19.22
C LYS A 297 0.70 26.29 17.71
N ASN A 298 1.61 27.01 17.07
CA ASN A 298 1.85 26.86 15.64
C ASN A 298 2.34 25.45 15.27
N MET A 299 3.27 24.89 16.04
CA MET A 299 3.84 23.57 15.76
C MET A 299 2.80 22.45 15.93
N VAL A 300 1.99 22.51 16.99
CA VAL A 300 0.91 21.54 17.22
C VAL A 300 -0.18 21.67 16.15
N GLU A 301 -0.53 22.88 15.71
CA GLU A 301 -1.47 23.06 14.60
C GLU A 301 -0.93 22.50 13.28
N ASN A 302 0.33 22.80 12.95
CA ASN A 302 0.98 22.29 11.74
C ASN A 302 1.06 20.76 11.76
N LEU A 303 1.39 20.15 12.90
CA LEU A 303 1.38 18.71 13.05
C LEU A 303 -0.02 18.13 12.85
N ALA A 304 -1.07 18.75 13.40
CA ALA A 304 -2.45 18.30 13.16
C ALA A 304 -2.82 18.31 11.67
N ARG A 305 -2.47 19.38 10.95
CA ARG A 305 -2.68 19.47 9.49
C ARG A 305 -1.87 18.44 8.71
N PHE A 306 -0.61 18.20 9.11
CA PHE A 306 0.21 17.15 8.53
C PHE A 306 -0.44 15.77 8.72
N LEU A 307 -0.90 15.45 9.94
CA LEU A 307 -1.58 14.19 10.20
C LEU A 307 -2.86 14.02 9.38
N ASP A 308 -3.60 15.11 9.15
CA ASP A 308 -4.77 15.10 8.26
C ASP A 308 -4.39 14.84 6.79
N SER A 309 -3.24 15.38 6.34
CA SER A 309 -2.74 15.16 4.99
C SER A 309 -2.33 13.71 4.72
N MET A 310 -2.00 12.93 5.76
CA MET A 310 -1.69 11.50 5.63
C MET A 310 -2.89 10.64 5.18
N SER A 311 -4.10 11.19 5.14
CA SER A 311 -5.25 10.53 4.48
C SER A 311 -4.99 10.16 3.02
N VAL A 312 -4.00 10.79 2.37
CA VAL A 312 -3.51 10.42 1.04
C VAL A 312 -3.02 8.97 0.95
N VAL A 313 -2.70 8.30 2.07
CA VAL A 313 -2.40 6.85 2.10
C VAL A 313 -3.54 6.04 1.49
N SER A 314 -4.80 6.44 1.68
CA SER A 314 -5.98 5.77 1.11
C SER A 314 -6.03 5.79 -0.42
N ARG A 315 -5.16 6.55 -1.09
CA ARG A 315 -5.04 6.58 -2.57
C ARG A 315 -4.07 5.54 -3.13
N ARG A 316 -3.39 4.75 -2.28
CA ARG A 316 -2.55 3.64 -2.75
C ARG A 316 -3.40 2.64 -3.53
N GLU A 317 -2.89 2.14 -4.65
CA GLU A 317 -3.67 1.31 -5.57
C GLU A 317 -4.20 0.03 -4.91
N ASN A 318 -3.39 -0.65 -4.10
CA ASN A 318 -3.81 -1.83 -3.34
C ASN A 318 -5.03 -1.54 -2.43
N LEU A 319 -5.05 -0.38 -1.76
CA LEU A 319 -6.18 0.07 -0.94
C LEU A 319 -7.38 0.44 -1.79
N ARG A 320 -7.21 1.06 -2.96
CA ARG A 320 -8.35 1.37 -3.85
C ARG A 320 -9.05 0.11 -4.34
N LEU A 321 -8.28 -0.88 -4.79
CA LEU A 321 -8.80 -2.18 -5.23
C LEU A 321 -9.48 -2.92 -4.08
N HIS A 322 -8.81 -3.00 -2.92
CA HIS A 322 -9.38 -3.57 -1.70
C HIS A 322 -10.70 -2.88 -1.32
N ASP A 323 -10.71 -1.55 -1.29
CA ASP A 323 -11.86 -0.79 -0.84
C ASP A 323 -13.05 -0.95 -1.79
N ARG A 324 -12.79 -1.01 -3.11
CA ARG A 324 -13.81 -1.34 -4.10
C ARG A 324 -14.44 -2.70 -3.82
N ALA A 325 -13.62 -3.71 -3.52
CA ALA A 325 -14.11 -5.05 -3.21
C ALA A 325 -14.92 -5.08 -1.91
N GLN A 326 -14.47 -4.38 -0.85
CA GLN A 326 -15.20 -4.32 0.42
C GLN A 326 -16.50 -3.52 0.32
N LEU A 327 -16.53 -2.41 -0.42
CA LEU A 327 -17.76 -1.66 -0.67
C LEU A 327 -18.78 -2.51 -1.45
N ALA A 328 -18.34 -3.23 -2.48
CA ALA A 328 -19.21 -4.13 -3.23
C ALA A 328 -19.73 -5.29 -2.35
N ARG A 329 -18.88 -5.84 -1.47
CA ARG A 329 -19.29 -6.87 -0.50
C ARG A 329 -20.31 -6.32 0.49
N ALA A 330 -20.06 -5.14 1.06
CA ALA A 330 -20.98 -4.49 1.99
C ALA A 330 -22.33 -4.18 1.34
N GLY A 331 -22.32 -3.67 0.11
CA GLY A 331 -23.54 -3.42 -0.67
C GLY A 331 -24.37 -4.68 -0.87
N ARG A 332 -23.76 -5.78 -1.32
CA ARG A 332 -24.45 -7.08 -1.48
C ARG A 332 -25.02 -7.61 -0.16
N SER A 333 -24.26 -7.51 0.93
CA SER A 333 -24.75 -7.94 2.25
C SER A 333 -25.91 -7.07 2.75
N LEU A 334 -25.91 -5.76 2.47
CA LEU A 334 -27.08 -4.91 2.79
C LEU A 334 -28.30 -5.24 1.94
N GLU A 335 -28.12 -5.49 0.63
CA GLU A 335 -29.19 -5.93 -0.25
C GLU A 335 -29.80 -7.26 0.24
N ASN A 336 -28.96 -8.20 0.64
CA ASN A 336 -29.39 -9.47 1.24
C ASN A 336 -30.12 -9.24 2.58
N ALA A 337 -29.64 -8.34 3.43
CA ALA A 337 -30.29 -8.00 4.69
C ALA A 337 -31.69 -7.42 4.45
N GLN A 338 -31.83 -6.53 3.47
CA GLN A 338 -33.10 -5.94 3.05
C GLN A 338 -34.06 -6.99 2.48
N ALA A 339 -33.56 -7.92 1.67
CA ALA A 339 -34.36 -9.00 1.10
C ALA A 339 -34.87 -9.99 2.16
N ASN A 340 -34.17 -10.09 3.30
CA ASN A 340 -34.47 -11.03 4.39
C ASN A 340 -35.14 -10.38 5.60
N LEU A 341 -35.73 -9.18 5.48
CA LEU A 341 -36.38 -8.48 6.60
C LEU A 341 -37.48 -9.32 7.30
N GLU A 342 -38.15 -10.21 6.56
CA GLU A 342 -39.15 -11.15 7.12
C GLU A 342 -38.52 -12.25 7.99
N ARG A 343 -37.19 -12.38 7.96
CA ARG A 343 -36.38 -13.33 8.74
C ARG A 343 -35.35 -12.55 9.57
N PRO A 344 -35.74 -11.98 10.72
CA PRO A 344 -34.93 -11.00 11.46
C PRO A 344 -33.52 -11.49 11.83
N GLU A 345 -33.37 -12.78 12.17
CA GLU A 345 -32.06 -13.36 12.48
C GLU A 345 -31.12 -13.35 11.27
N LEU A 346 -31.64 -13.69 10.08
CA LEU A 346 -30.85 -13.70 8.84
C LEU A 346 -30.54 -12.27 8.37
N ALA A 347 -31.52 -11.36 8.44
CA ALA A 347 -31.28 -9.95 8.14
C ALA A 347 -30.21 -9.33 9.05
N ARG A 348 -30.24 -9.65 10.35
CA ARG A 348 -29.22 -9.19 11.31
C ARG A 348 -27.84 -9.78 11.00
N ALA A 349 -27.76 -11.06 10.62
CA ALA A 349 -26.50 -11.69 10.24
C ALA A 349 -25.88 -11.03 9.00
N GLU A 350 -26.68 -10.79 7.95
CA GLU A 350 -26.26 -10.10 6.73
C GLU A 350 -25.85 -8.63 7.01
N LEU A 351 -26.58 -7.94 7.88
CA LEU A 351 -26.21 -6.60 8.35
C LEU A 351 -24.87 -6.61 9.10
N ALA A 352 -24.62 -7.62 9.94
CA ALA A 352 -23.34 -7.80 10.60
C ALA A 352 -22.21 -8.09 9.60
N ASP A 353 -22.47 -8.86 8.54
CA ASP A 353 -21.49 -9.07 7.46
C ASP A 353 -21.18 -7.79 6.69
N ALA A 354 -22.17 -6.96 6.42
CA ALA A 354 -21.95 -5.63 5.85
C ALA A 354 -21.09 -4.76 6.78
N ALA A 355 -21.39 -4.75 8.09
CA ALA A 355 -20.61 -4.01 9.09
C ALA A 355 -19.16 -4.50 9.17
N ARG A 356 -18.93 -5.82 9.10
CA ARG A 356 -17.59 -6.42 9.05
C ARG A 356 -16.81 -6.03 7.79
N ALA A 357 -17.45 -6.08 6.61
CA ALA A 357 -16.82 -5.66 5.36
C ALA A 357 -16.39 -4.18 5.41
N VAL A 358 -17.23 -3.33 5.99
CA VAL A 358 -16.96 -1.91 6.18
C VAL A 358 -15.91 -1.63 7.25
N ALA A 359 -15.77 -2.48 8.28
CA ALA A 359 -14.73 -2.32 9.29
C ALA A 359 -13.32 -2.35 8.68
N SER A 360 -13.12 -3.12 7.59
CA SER A 360 -11.88 -3.15 6.82
C SER A 360 -11.58 -1.83 6.10
N LEU A 361 -12.58 -0.95 5.93
CA LEU A 361 -12.47 0.38 5.31
C LEU A 361 -12.11 1.48 6.32
N TYR A 362 -11.89 1.16 7.60
CA TYR A 362 -11.60 2.18 8.62
C TYR A 362 -10.44 3.09 8.21
N GLY A 363 -10.64 4.40 8.34
CA GLY A 363 -9.75 5.46 7.89
C GLY A 363 -9.96 5.93 6.45
N ARG A 364 -10.94 5.36 5.72
CA ARG A 364 -11.32 5.81 4.37
C ARG A 364 -12.21 7.04 4.41
N ASP A 365 -13.25 7.03 5.25
CA ASP A 365 -14.26 8.07 5.31
C ASP A 365 -14.62 8.41 6.77
N VAL A 366 -14.80 9.71 7.05
CA VAL A 366 -14.99 10.20 8.42
C VAL A 366 -16.36 9.83 8.99
N GLN A 367 -17.40 9.79 8.16
CA GLN A 367 -18.74 9.42 8.60
C GLN A 367 -18.81 7.91 8.85
N LEU A 368 -18.18 7.13 7.97
CA LEU A 368 -18.02 5.69 8.12
C LEU A 368 -17.26 5.33 9.40
N ASP A 369 -16.18 6.05 9.68
CA ASP A 369 -15.41 5.88 10.91
C ASP A 369 -16.23 6.25 12.17
N ALA A 370 -17.04 7.30 12.10
CA ALA A 370 -17.93 7.68 13.21
C ALA A 370 -18.96 6.58 13.50
N TYR A 371 -19.55 6.01 12.44
CA TYR A 371 -20.42 4.84 12.54
C TYR A 371 -19.70 3.64 13.17
N LEU A 372 -18.52 3.27 12.66
CA LEU A 372 -17.74 2.14 13.18
C LEU A 372 -17.31 2.32 14.65
N ARG A 373 -17.03 3.55 15.10
CA ARG A 373 -16.77 3.84 16.51
C ARG A 373 -18.02 3.65 17.37
N ALA A 374 -19.19 4.06 16.90
CA ALA A 374 -20.45 3.80 17.59
C ALA A 374 -20.74 2.30 17.69
N GLN A 375 -20.47 1.55 16.62
CA GLN A 375 -20.63 0.09 16.57
C GLN A 375 -19.77 -0.66 17.58
N ARG A 376 -18.62 -0.11 18.02
CA ARG A 376 -17.81 -0.73 19.10
C ARG A 376 -18.51 -0.70 20.45
N HIS A 377 -19.39 0.27 20.68
CA HIS A 377 -20.15 0.42 21.91
C HIS A 377 -21.53 -0.22 21.81
N PHE A 378 -22.11 -0.22 20.61
CA PHE A 378 -23.42 -0.80 20.33
C PHE A 378 -23.39 -1.53 18.98
N PRO A 379 -22.92 -2.78 18.95
CA PRO A 379 -22.84 -3.60 17.74
C PRO A 379 -24.22 -3.89 17.14
N VAL A 380 -24.29 -3.99 15.81
CA VAL A 380 -25.52 -4.37 15.08
C VAL A 380 -26.10 -5.71 15.54
N GLU A 381 -25.27 -6.60 16.07
CA GLU A 381 -25.70 -7.87 16.64
C GLU A 381 -26.62 -7.70 17.85
N TRP A 382 -26.61 -6.54 18.53
CA TRP A 382 -27.45 -6.26 19.69
C TRP A 382 -28.79 -5.59 19.32
N LEU A 383 -29.01 -5.31 18.03
CA LEU A 383 -30.24 -4.67 17.56
C LEU A 383 -31.45 -5.58 17.74
N HIS A 384 -32.51 -4.97 18.26
CA HIS A 384 -33.80 -5.63 18.39
C HIS A 384 -34.50 -5.65 17.01
N GLU A 385 -35.37 -6.62 16.78
CA GLU A 385 -36.04 -6.82 15.47
C GLU A 385 -36.64 -5.54 14.84
N PRO A 386 -37.35 -4.65 15.57
CA PRO A 386 -37.90 -3.45 14.96
C PRO A 386 -36.84 -2.43 14.52
N GLU A 387 -35.62 -2.54 15.04
CA GLU A 387 -34.52 -1.60 14.77
C GLU A 387 -33.70 -2.01 13.53
N VAL A 388 -33.75 -3.29 13.14
CA VAL A 388 -32.95 -3.84 12.02
C VAL A 388 -33.27 -3.13 10.70
N ALA A 389 -34.55 -2.90 10.39
CA ALA A 389 -34.94 -2.23 9.16
C ALA A 389 -34.46 -0.77 9.11
N ALA A 390 -34.62 -0.03 10.20
CA ALA A 390 -34.14 1.34 10.31
C ALA A 390 -32.61 1.42 10.22
N GLU A 391 -31.92 0.43 10.79
CA GLU A 391 -30.46 0.35 10.70
C GLU A 391 -29.98 0.07 9.28
N ILE A 392 -30.62 -0.86 8.55
CA ILE A 392 -30.29 -1.17 7.16
C ILE A 392 -30.44 0.08 6.29
N GLU A 393 -31.53 0.84 6.46
CA GLU A 393 -31.76 2.09 5.72
C GLU A 393 -30.68 3.13 6.04
N ARG A 394 -30.40 3.35 7.34
CA ARG A 394 -29.36 4.27 7.80
C ARG A 394 -27.98 3.91 7.25
N PHE A 395 -27.64 2.62 7.30
CA PHE A 395 -26.34 2.14 6.83
C PHE A 395 -26.23 2.16 5.31
N GLY A 396 -27.31 1.86 4.59
CA GLY A 396 -27.40 2.00 3.14
C GLY A 396 -27.19 3.46 2.69
N ALA A 397 -27.83 4.41 3.36
CA ALA A 397 -27.64 5.84 3.08
C ALA A 397 -26.19 6.29 3.33
N LEU A 398 -25.57 5.78 4.40
CA LEU A 398 -24.16 6.06 4.71
C LEU A 398 -23.23 5.52 3.61
N LEU A 399 -23.43 4.27 3.16
CA LEU A 399 -22.61 3.69 2.10
C LEU A 399 -22.78 4.41 0.75
N ALA A 400 -24.00 4.82 0.42
CA ALA A 400 -24.26 5.59 -0.79
C ALA A 400 -23.57 6.97 -0.80
N ALA A 401 -23.31 7.54 0.38
CA ALA A 401 -22.60 8.81 0.52
C ALA A 401 -21.07 8.68 0.42
N VAL A 402 -20.51 7.46 0.54
CA VAL A 402 -19.07 7.23 0.41
C VAL A 402 -18.66 7.43 -1.05
N SER A 403 -17.67 8.29 -1.28
CA SER A 403 -17.15 8.51 -2.64
C SER A 403 -16.61 7.20 -3.24
N PRO A 404 -16.87 6.95 -4.54
CA PRO A 404 -16.32 5.79 -5.22
C PRO A 404 -14.78 5.83 -5.19
N PRO A 405 -14.12 4.66 -5.10
CA PRO A 405 -12.67 4.53 -4.98
C PRO A 405 -11.87 5.03 -6.17
#